data_AF-A0A9P0BK76-F1
#
_entry.id   AF-A0A9P0BK76-F1
#
_cell.length_a   1.000
_cell.length_b   1.000
_cell.length_c   1.000
_cell.angle_alpha   90.00
_cell.angle_beta   90.00
_cell.angle_gamma   90.00
#
_symmetry.space_group_name_H-M   'P 1'
#
loop_
_entity.id
_entity.type
_entity.pdbx_description
1 polymer ?
#
loop_
_entity_poly.entity_id
_entity_poly.type
_entity_poly.pdbx_seq_one_letter_code
_entity_poly.pdbx_strand_id
1 'polypeptide(L)'
;MKFITLSEAIFLIFVVCSGAEVLQHKICMCSRIEAPVCASNNITFGNKCEFDCIVGKNNPDIFIVDNGPCSDVLQHKICMCNRIAAPVCASNNITFGSKCEFDCIVGGNNPEIYIVYNGPCTEVPKHKIKLIINIP
;
A
#
# COMPACT_ATOMS: atom_id res chain seq x y z
N MET A 1 19.55 19.91 48.23
CA MET A 1 19.93 19.23 46.97
C MET A 1 19.41 17.81 47.03
N LYS A 2 18.53 17.39 46.11
CA LYS A 2 18.06 16.00 46.03
C LYS A 2 19.07 15.21 45.18
N PHE A 3 19.65 14.15 45.76
CA PHE A 3 20.54 13.24 45.06
C PHE A 3 19.70 12.14 44.40
N ILE A 4 19.89 11.93 43.10
CA ILE A 4 19.24 10.86 42.35
C ILE A 4 19.88 9.54 42.78
N THR A 5 19.06 8.53 43.09
CA THR A 5 19.56 7.21 43.50
C THR A 5 20.03 6.40 42.29
N LEU A 6 20.99 5.50 42.49
CA LEU A 6 21.52 4.65 41.42
C LEU A 6 20.40 3.85 40.70
N SER A 7 19.38 3.42 41.44
CA SER A 7 18.21 2.72 40.91
C SER A 7 17.35 3.59 39.99
N GLU A 8 17.16 4.87 40.33
CA GLU A 8 16.42 5.82 39.49
C GLU A 8 17.21 6.17 38.22
N ALA A 9 18.54 6.29 38.32
CA ALA A 9 19.42 6.50 37.17
C ALA A 9 19.38 5.30 36.20
N ILE A 10 19.40 4.07 36.73
CA ILE A 10 19.27 2.84 35.92
C ILE A 10 17.92 2.78 35.20
N PHE A 11 16.83 3.12 35.90
CA PHE A 11 15.49 3.16 35.29
C PHE A 11 15.41 4.15 34.12
N LEU A 12 16.02 5.33 34.27
CA LEU A 12 16.11 6.31 33.18
C LEU A 12 16.94 5.81 32.00
N ILE A 13 18.05 5.10 32.24
CA ILE A 13 18.87 4.51 31.18
C ILE A 13 18.08 3.44 30.41
N PHE A 14 17.33 2.57 31.09
CA PHE A 14 16.48 1.57 30.42
C PHE A 14 15.39 2.22 29.55
N VAL A 15 14.73 3.27 30.05
CA VAL A 15 13.71 4.01 29.29
C VAL A 15 14.32 4.68 28.05
N VAL A 16 15.51 5.28 28.17
CA VAL A 16 16.21 5.93 27.05
C VAL A 16 16.69 4.90 26.02
N CYS A 17 17.25 3.77 26.46
CA CYS A 17 17.74 2.72 25.54
C CYS A 17 16.63 1.95 24.82
N SER A 18 15.42 1.88 25.39
CA SER A 18 14.30 1.14 24.80
C SER A 18 13.46 1.99 23.84
N GLY A 19 13.68 3.31 23.81
CA GLY A 19 12.89 4.28 23.04
C GLY A 19 13.46 4.64 21.66
N ALA A 20 14.52 3.97 21.20
CA ALA A 20 15.04 4.19 19.85
C ALA A 20 14.21 3.40 18.82
N GLU A 21 13.15 4.01 18.31
CA GLU A 21 12.60 3.61 17.01
C GLU A 21 13.69 3.85 15.96
N VAL A 22 14.35 2.78 15.53
CA VAL A 22 15.31 2.85 14.43
C VAL A 22 14.51 3.27 13.19
N LEU A 23 14.59 4.56 12.83
CA LEU A 23 14.09 5.05 11.55
C LEU A 23 14.89 4.34 10.46
N GLN A 24 14.34 3.23 9.97
CA GLN A 24 14.96 2.43 8.92
C GLN A 24 14.93 3.24 7.63
N HIS A 25 15.96 4.05 7.42
CA HIS A 25 16.12 4.83 6.21
C HIS A 25 16.50 3.89 5.07
N LYS A 26 15.49 3.47 4.31
CA LYS A 26 15.68 2.66 3.11
C LYS A 26 16.28 3.53 2.01
N ILE A 27 17.52 3.25 1.62
CA ILE A 27 18.18 3.97 0.53
C ILE A 27 17.61 3.47 -0.80
N CYS A 28 16.96 4.36 -1.55
CA CYS A 28 16.37 4.06 -2.85
C CYS A 28 17.26 4.57 -3.98
N MET A 29 17.78 3.67 -4.81
CA MET A 29 18.53 4.03 -6.01
C MET A 29 17.58 4.31 -7.17
N CYS A 30 16.99 5.51 -7.17
CA CYS A 30 16.06 5.96 -8.21
C CYS A 30 16.62 7.17 -8.98
N SER A 31 16.22 7.31 -10.24
CA SER A 31 16.48 8.55 -10.99
C SER A 31 15.72 9.72 -10.37
N ARG A 32 16.26 10.94 -10.45
CA ARG A 32 15.59 12.19 -10.02
C ARG A 32 14.52 12.68 -11.00
N ILE A 33 13.78 11.74 -11.60
CA ILE A 33 12.65 12.08 -12.48
C ILE A 33 11.47 12.39 -11.57
N GLU A 34 10.97 13.62 -11.65
CA GLU A 34 9.79 14.08 -10.94
C GLU A 34 8.55 13.61 -11.69
N ALA A 35 7.98 12.49 -11.25
CA ALA A 35 6.79 11.88 -11.81
C ALA A 35 5.95 11.31 -10.66
N PRO A 36 5.37 12.20 -9.83
CA PRO A 36 4.78 11.81 -8.55
C PRO A 36 3.64 10.83 -8.71
N VAL A 37 3.50 9.93 -7.74
CA VAL A 37 2.41 8.95 -7.67
C VAL A 37 1.75 8.99 -6.30
N CYS A 38 0.43 8.82 -6.26
CA CYS A 38 -0.34 8.75 -5.03
C CYS A 38 -0.61 7.29 -4.69
N ALA A 39 -0.28 6.88 -3.48
CA ALA A 39 -0.57 5.54 -2.98
C ALA A 39 -1.90 5.47 -2.23
N SER A 40 -2.45 4.27 -2.07
CA SER A 40 -3.72 3.99 -1.37
C SER A 40 -3.73 4.42 0.11
N ASN A 41 -2.56 4.62 0.72
CA ASN A 41 -2.40 5.17 2.06
C ASN A 41 -2.30 6.71 2.08
N ASN A 42 -2.65 7.38 0.97
CA ASN A 42 -2.62 8.83 0.80
C ASN A 42 -1.22 9.46 0.98
N ILE A 43 -0.17 8.73 0.62
CA ILE A 43 1.20 9.23 0.57
C ILE A 43 1.61 9.46 -0.88
N THR A 44 2.13 10.66 -1.15
CA THR A 44 2.78 10.99 -2.42
C THR A 44 4.22 10.49 -2.42
N PHE A 45 4.60 9.72 -3.44
CA PHE A 45 5.98 9.34 -3.71
C PHE A 45 6.50 10.15 -4.89
N GLY A 46 7.79 10.53 -4.90
CA GLY A 46 8.36 11.39 -5.94
C GLY A 46 8.33 10.74 -7.33
N ASN A 47 8.39 9.41 -7.36
CA ASN A 47 8.10 8.59 -8.54
C ASN A 47 7.77 7.14 -8.18
N LYS A 48 7.38 6.37 -9.20
CA LYS A 48 7.09 4.93 -9.07
C LYS A 48 8.28 4.12 -8.53
N CYS A 49 9.52 4.49 -8.85
CA CYS A 49 10.70 3.78 -8.32
C CYS A 49 10.82 3.96 -6.81
N GLU A 50 10.59 5.17 -6.30
CA GLU A 50 10.57 5.44 -4.86
C GLU A 50 9.45 4.69 -4.16
N PHE A 51 8.25 4.65 -4.74
CA PHE A 51 7.14 3.83 -4.26
C PHE A 51 7.53 2.35 -4.16
N ASP A 52 8.01 1.76 -5.26
CA ASP A 52 8.39 0.35 -5.33
C ASP A 52 9.52 0.03 -4.36
N CYS A 53 10.45 0.97 -4.17
CA CYS A 53 11.52 0.85 -3.21
C CYS A 53 10.99 0.90 -1.77
N ILE A 54 10.23 1.92 -1.37
CA ILE A 54 9.82 2.13 0.02
C ILE A 54 8.78 1.07 0.45
N VAL A 55 7.70 0.93 -0.31
CA VAL A 55 6.59 0.01 -0.01
C VAL A 55 7.03 -1.44 -0.17
N GLY A 56 7.77 -1.73 -1.24
CA GLY A 56 8.21 -3.08 -1.57
C GLY A 56 7.08 -3.96 -2.10
N LYS A 57 7.45 -5.05 -2.80
CA LYS A 57 6.52 -5.96 -3.47
C LYS A 57 5.64 -6.82 -2.54
N ASN A 58 5.87 -6.75 -1.23
CA ASN A 58 5.26 -7.65 -0.24
C ASN A 58 4.13 -7.00 0.54
N ASN A 59 3.81 -5.73 0.27
CA ASN A 59 2.69 -5.05 0.91
C ASN A 59 1.58 -4.83 -0.13
N PRO A 60 0.72 -5.84 -0.38
CA PRO A 60 -0.30 -5.76 -1.41
C PRO A 60 -1.35 -4.68 -1.11
N ASP A 61 -1.55 -4.33 0.17
CA ASP A 61 -2.57 -3.36 0.60
C ASP A 61 -2.22 -1.92 0.21
N ILE A 62 -0.93 -1.65 -0.03
CA ILE A 62 -0.45 -0.34 -0.47
C ILE A 62 -0.13 -0.41 -1.96
N PHE A 63 -0.93 0.29 -2.77
CA PHE A 63 -0.80 0.33 -4.23
C PHE A 63 -1.00 1.74 -4.76
N ILE A 64 -0.51 2.02 -5.96
CA ILE A 64 -0.68 3.33 -6.60
C ILE A 64 -2.15 3.49 -7.01
N VAL A 65 -2.79 4.57 -6.58
CA VAL A 65 -4.17 4.94 -6.94
C VAL A 65 -4.22 6.02 -8.01
N ASP A 66 -3.17 6.84 -8.14
CA ASP A 66 -3.12 7.92 -9.13
C ASP A 66 -1.70 8.21 -9.63
N ASN A 67 -1.60 8.64 -10.89
CA ASN A 67 -0.37 9.06 -11.56
C ASN A 67 -0.16 10.58 -11.40
N GLY A 68 -0.18 11.01 -10.15
CA GLY A 68 0.02 12.39 -9.72
C GLY A 68 0.22 12.44 -8.20
N PRO A 69 0.51 13.61 -7.63
CA PRO A 69 0.56 13.74 -6.18
C PRO A 69 -0.83 13.50 -5.58
N CYS A 70 -0.88 12.99 -4.36
CA CYS A 70 -2.12 13.00 -3.59
C CYS A 70 -2.58 14.46 -3.43
N SER A 71 -3.81 14.76 -3.84
CA SER A 71 -4.39 16.08 -3.65
C SER A 71 -4.86 16.23 -2.20
N ASP A 72 -4.50 17.31 -1.51
CA ASP A 72 -5.01 17.61 -0.16
C ASP A 72 -6.55 17.72 -0.10
N VAL A 73 -7.20 17.91 -1.25
CA VAL A 73 -8.66 17.93 -1.40
C VAL A 73 -9.29 16.52 -1.41
N LEU A 74 -8.46 15.47 -1.46
CA LEU A 74 -8.85 14.06 -1.38
C LEU A 74 -8.60 13.48 0.02
N GLN A 75 -8.82 14.28 1.07
CA GLN A 75 -9.08 13.70 2.39
C GLN A 75 -10.36 12.85 2.29
N HIS A 76 -10.16 11.57 1.97
CA HIS A 76 -11.17 10.58 1.61
C HIS A 76 -11.78 10.84 0.23
N LYS A 77 -11.36 10.06 -0.78
CA LYS A 77 -12.23 9.80 -1.93
C LYS A 77 -13.47 9.09 -1.37
N ILE A 78 -14.49 9.87 -1.01
CA ILE A 78 -15.71 9.33 -0.42
C ILE A 78 -16.40 8.53 -1.51
N CYS A 79 -16.32 7.22 -1.42
CA CYS A 79 -17.00 6.32 -2.33
C CYS A 79 -18.49 6.32 -2.00
N MET A 80 -19.26 7.09 -2.76
CA MET A 80 -20.72 7.11 -2.72
C MET A 80 -21.27 5.84 -3.39
N CYS A 81 -21.01 4.69 -2.78
CA CYS A 81 -21.49 3.39 -3.23
C CYS A 81 -22.72 2.96 -2.42
N ASN A 82 -23.63 2.26 -3.07
CA ASN A 82 -24.69 1.57 -2.33
C ASN A 82 -24.07 0.44 -1.46
N ARG A 83 -24.76 0.02 -0.41
CA ARG A 83 -24.27 -1.02 0.52
C ARG A 83 -24.44 -2.45 -0.05
N ILE A 84 -24.44 -2.61 -1.37
CA ILE A 84 -24.56 -3.92 -1.99
C ILE A 84 -23.18 -4.58 -1.96
N ALA A 85 -23.03 -5.61 -1.14
CA ALA A 85 -21.83 -6.43 -1.10
C ALA A 85 -21.80 -7.35 -2.32
N ALA A 86 -20.98 -7.00 -3.32
CA ALA A 86 -20.78 -7.73 -4.55
C ALA A 86 -19.29 -7.73 -4.89
N PRO A 87 -18.47 -8.50 -4.14
CA PRO A 87 -17.04 -8.35 -4.15
C PRO A 87 -16.43 -8.65 -5.52
N VAL A 88 -15.29 -8.03 -5.81
CA VAL A 88 -14.50 -8.26 -7.03
C VAL A 88 -13.03 -8.43 -6.66
N CYS A 89 -12.33 -9.31 -7.37
CA CYS A 89 -10.90 -9.51 -7.21
C CYS A 89 -10.13 -8.73 -8.27
N ALA A 90 -9.21 -7.88 -7.85
CA ALA A 90 -8.36 -7.08 -8.73
C ALA A 90 -7.00 -7.75 -9.03
N SER A 91 -6.29 -7.26 -10.05
CA SER A 91 -5.02 -7.81 -10.55
C SER A 91 -3.88 -7.74 -9.52
N ASN A 92 -4.00 -6.89 -8.50
CA ASN A 92 -3.11 -6.80 -7.35
C ASN A 92 -3.48 -7.75 -6.20
N ASN A 93 -4.41 -8.69 -6.44
CA ASN A 93 -4.89 -9.67 -5.45
C ASN A 93 -5.62 -9.05 -4.24
N ILE A 94 -6.21 -7.86 -4.42
CA ILE A 94 -7.07 -7.21 -3.44
C ILE A 94 -8.54 -7.45 -3.77
N THR A 95 -9.31 -7.78 -2.74
CA THR A 95 -10.78 -7.83 -2.82
C THR A 95 -11.36 -6.44 -2.58
N PHE A 96 -12.10 -5.91 -3.55
CA PHE A 96 -12.93 -4.73 -3.35
C PHE A 96 -14.36 -5.18 -3.03
N GLY A 97 -15.05 -4.50 -2.12
CA GLY A 97 -16.40 -4.89 -1.66
C GLY A 97 -17.48 -4.74 -2.73
N SER A 98 -17.23 -3.90 -3.74
CA SER A 98 -18.05 -3.79 -4.95
C SER A 98 -17.25 -3.28 -6.14
N LYS A 99 -17.79 -3.45 -7.36
CA LYS A 99 -17.28 -2.75 -8.55
C LYS A 99 -17.30 -1.22 -8.37
N CYS A 100 -18.30 -0.67 -7.70
CA CYS A 100 -18.36 0.77 -7.42
C CYS A 100 -17.18 1.21 -6.56
N GLU A 101 -16.83 0.43 -5.54
CA GLU A 101 -15.69 0.72 -4.67
C GLU A 101 -14.36 0.60 -5.42
N PHE A 102 -14.22 -0.39 -6.30
CA PHE A 102 -13.08 -0.50 -7.21
C PHE A 102 -12.96 0.74 -8.12
N ASP A 103 -14.03 1.10 -8.83
CA ASP A 103 -14.04 2.25 -9.74
C ASP A 103 -13.84 3.56 -8.97
N CYS A 104 -14.33 3.63 -7.73
CA CYS A 104 -14.08 4.76 -6.87
C CYS A 104 -12.61 4.83 -6.46
N ILE A 105 -12.00 3.77 -5.93
CA ILE A 105 -10.63 3.85 -5.40
C ILE A 105 -9.60 3.91 -6.53
N VAL A 106 -9.77 3.07 -7.55
CA VAL A 106 -8.82 2.87 -8.66
C VAL A 106 -9.18 3.74 -9.87
N GLY A 107 -10.47 3.96 -10.14
CA GLY A 107 -10.94 4.60 -11.36
C GLY A 107 -10.51 6.07 -11.44
N GLY A 108 -9.66 6.33 -12.43
CA GLY A 108 -9.13 7.64 -12.76
C GLY A 108 -7.99 7.54 -13.76
N ASN A 109 -6.85 6.94 -13.38
CA ASN A 109 -5.61 7.08 -14.16
C ASN A 109 -4.64 5.89 -14.07
N ASN A 110 -4.96 4.78 -13.38
CA ASN A 110 -4.04 3.66 -13.23
C ASN A 110 -4.44 2.43 -14.07
N PRO A 111 -3.80 2.19 -15.23
CA PRO A 111 -4.07 1.02 -16.07
C PRO A 111 -3.48 -0.29 -15.54
N GLU A 112 -2.65 -0.28 -14.49
CA GLU A 112 -2.00 -1.48 -13.96
C GLU A 112 -2.95 -2.34 -13.09
N ILE A 113 -4.03 -1.73 -12.58
CA ILE A 113 -4.97 -2.38 -11.66
C ILE A 113 -6.33 -2.52 -12.36
N TYR A 114 -6.77 -3.76 -12.57
CA TYR A 114 -8.04 -4.10 -13.23
C TYR A 114 -8.72 -5.27 -12.52
N ILE A 115 -10.04 -5.38 -12.69
CA ILE A 115 -10.82 -6.52 -12.14
C ILE A 115 -10.48 -7.79 -12.92
N VAL A 116 -10.07 -8.85 -12.22
CA VAL A 116 -9.76 -10.17 -12.78
C VAL A 116 -11.02 -11.04 -12.84
N TYR A 117 -11.80 -11.08 -11.75
CA TYR A 117 -13.06 -11.84 -11.67
C TYR A 117 -14.00 -11.30 -10.58
N ASN A 118 -15.28 -11.66 -10.70
CA ASN A 118 -16.29 -11.39 -9.67
C ASN A 118 -16.16 -12.40 -8.52
N GLY A 119 -16.24 -11.92 -7.30
CA GLY A 119 -15.97 -12.66 -6.07
C GLY A 119 -14.73 -12.13 -5.34
N PRO A 120 -14.53 -12.53 -4.07
CA PRO A 120 -13.33 -12.18 -3.33
C PRO A 120 -12.10 -12.87 -3.93
N CYS A 121 -10.93 -12.25 -3.78
CA CYS A 121 -9.66 -12.90 -4.09
C CYS A 121 -9.49 -14.12 -3.19
N THR A 122 -9.34 -15.29 -3.79
CA THR A 122 -8.93 -16.51 -3.10
C THR A 122 -7.42 -16.63 -3.23
N GLU A 123 -6.69 -16.80 -2.12
CA GLU A 123 -5.28 -17.14 -2.25
C GLU A 123 -5.12 -18.46 -3.04
N VAL A 124 -4.20 -18.40 -4.02
CA VAL A 124 -3.57 -19.42 -4.90
C VAL A 124 -4.30 -20.00 -6.14
N PRO A 125 -3.56 -20.35 -7.24
CA PRO A 125 -2.13 -20.13 -7.56
C PRO A 125 -1.80 -19.58 -8.98
N LYS A 126 -0.62 -18.97 -9.11
CA LYS A 126 0.07 -18.51 -10.35
C LYS A 126 0.36 -19.60 -11.41
N HIS A 127 -0.28 -20.76 -11.36
CA HIS A 127 0.02 -21.91 -12.24
C HIS A 127 -1.17 -22.56 -12.96
N LYS A 128 -2.40 -22.05 -12.86
CA LYS A 128 -3.50 -22.61 -13.67
C LYS A 128 -3.46 -22.26 -15.16
N ILE A 129 -2.44 -21.53 -15.64
CA ILE A 129 -2.22 -21.30 -17.08
C ILE A 129 -1.41 -22.43 -17.74
N LYS A 130 -0.63 -23.22 -16.99
CA LYS A 130 0.16 -24.33 -17.60
C LYS A 130 -0.65 -25.61 -17.86
N LEU A 131 -1.96 -25.61 -17.59
CA LEU A 131 -2.84 -26.77 -17.81
C LEU A 131 -3.73 -26.66 -19.07
N ILE A 132 -3.58 -25.61 -19.88
CA ILE A 132 -4.27 -25.47 -21.18
C ILE A 132 -3.27 -25.47 -22.35
N ILE A 133 -2.33 -26.40 -22.31
CA ILE A 133 -1.61 -26.87 -23.52
C ILE A 133 -1.45 -28.38 -23.39
N ASN A 134 -2.59 -29.07 -23.33
CA ASN A 134 -2.69 -30.44 -23.82
C ASN A 134 -3.71 -30.41 -24.95
N ILE A 135 -3.23 -30.20 -26.16
CA ILE A 135 -3.94 -30.54 -27.39
C ILE A 135 -2.88 -30.91 -28.43
N PRO A 136 -3.12 -31.96 -29.23
CA PRO A 136 -2.80 -33.36 -29.00
C PRO A 136 -1.33 -33.74 -29.26
#